data_AF-A0A1F9GYS4-F1
#
_entry.id   AF-A0A1F9GYS4-F1
#
_cell.length_a   1.000
_cell.length_b   1.000
_cell.length_c   1.000
_cell.angle_alpha   90.00
_cell.angle_beta   90.00
_cell.angle_gamma   90.00
#
_symmetry.space_group_name_H-M   'P 1'
#
loop_
_entity.id
_entity.type
_entity.pdbx_description
1 polymer ?
#
loop_
_entity_poly.entity_id
_entity_poly.type
_entity_poly.pdbx_seq_one_letter_code
_entity_poly.pdbx_strand_id
1 'polypeptide(L)'
;MPQDVFGGLSLAGGKRRGTSLVLISLDDQNSKLTITDIFGNLGPTTTQSSDQVLLRVINKRGDHPSILGINAPLSLPPCITCQLPWCPGHETCKVNSIEWMRDAYLRLSKIHKNAKKTLPYTERPIELFLRQTSPFWLDIPGAYGANISPLSARVQYLKRHITTETKLIEVLPRLTYYALAPTLDLSNESARYYKEPEDGSSYRSKFLQSFKEKYSLFINKRDIELITLNPPTFDAFLAAITAHFFHLGLCEAPPANFPDYEGWVCYPKNNIDHLYETASVKIAIESN
;
A
#
# COMPACT_ATOMS: atom_id res chain seq x y z
N MET A 1 -6.87 18.53 -20.68
CA MET A 1 -7.31 17.11 -20.66
C MET A 1 -7.34 16.68 -19.21
N PRO A 2 -8.18 15.70 -18.81
CA PRO A 2 -8.20 15.25 -17.42
C PRO A 2 -6.83 14.63 -17.09
N GLN A 3 -6.11 15.22 -16.15
CA GLN A 3 -4.87 14.64 -15.64
C GLN A 3 -5.23 13.43 -14.78
N ASP A 4 -4.56 12.30 -15.01
CA ASP A 4 -4.71 11.16 -14.12
C ASP A 4 -4.12 11.50 -12.74
N VAL A 5 -4.96 11.47 -11.71
CA VAL A 5 -4.57 11.71 -10.32
C VAL A 5 -4.53 10.40 -9.56
N PHE A 6 -3.40 10.12 -8.94
CA PHE A 6 -3.16 8.96 -8.08
C PHE A 6 -3.01 9.41 -6.63
N GLY A 7 -3.69 8.71 -5.73
CA GLY A 7 -3.66 9.01 -4.30
C GLY A 7 -2.97 7.93 -3.50
N GLY A 8 -2.35 8.33 -2.40
CA GLY A 8 -1.80 7.41 -1.41
C GLY A 8 -2.19 7.82 0.00
N LEU A 9 -2.74 6.87 0.77
CA LEU A 9 -3.31 7.08 2.08
C LEU A 9 -2.59 6.23 3.12
N SER A 10 -1.93 6.90 4.07
CA SER A 10 -1.42 6.27 5.28
C SER A 10 -2.42 6.46 6.42
N LEU A 11 -3.12 5.41 6.80
CA LEU A 11 -4.15 5.46 7.85
C LEU A 11 -3.53 5.34 9.26
N ALA A 12 -4.01 6.19 10.16
CA ALA A 12 -3.77 6.09 11.60
C ALA A 12 -5.06 5.69 12.36
N GLY A 13 -4.98 5.52 13.67
CA GLY A 13 -6.18 5.30 14.50
C GLY A 13 -7.14 6.50 14.45
N GLY A 14 -8.44 6.24 14.33
CA GLY A 14 -9.45 7.29 14.09
C GLY A 14 -9.66 8.32 15.22
N LYS A 15 -9.06 8.11 16.40
CA LYS A 15 -9.14 9.03 17.55
C LYS A 15 -7.94 9.98 17.67
N ARG A 16 -6.90 9.85 16.83
CA ARG A 16 -5.69 10.66 16.90
C ARG A 16 -5.41 11.31 15.54
N ARG A 17 -4.62 12.38 15.57
CA ARG A 17 -4.01 12.93 14.34
C ARG A 17 -2.86 12.02 13.91
N GLY A 18 -2.75 11.80 12.61
CA GLY A 18 -1.67 10.97 12.04
C GLY A 18 -2.01 10.32 10.72
N THR A 19 -3.26 10.45 10.24
CA THR A 19 -3.60 10.03 8.88
C THR A 19 -2.95 10.99 7.90
N SER A 20 -2.35 10.49 6.83
CA SER A 20 -1.73 11.33 5.81
C SER A 20 -2.18 10.92 4.41
N LEU A 21 -2.39 11.89 3.54
CA LEU A 21 -2.78 11.70 2.14
C LEU A 21 -1.81 12.47 1.24
N VAL A 22 -1.34 11.84 0.18
CA VAL A 22 -0.51 12.45 -0.87
C VAL A 22 -1.20 12.21 -2.21
N LEU A 23 -1.31 13.26 -3.02
CA LEU A 23 -1.84 13.19 -4.39
C LEU A 23 -0.72 13.48 -5.40
N ILE A 24 -0.66 12.67 -6.45
CA ILE A 24 0.30 12.79 -7.54
C ILE A 24 -0.50 12.82 -8.85
N SER A 25 -0.24 13.81 -9.69
CA SER A 25 -0.78 13.86 -11.06
C SER A 25 0.27 13.39 -12.07
N LEU A 26 -0.20 12.74 -13.13
CA LEU A 26 0.58 12.48 -14.33
C LEU A 26 0.21 13.53 -15.39
N ASP A 27 1.21 14.24 -15.90
CA ASP A 27 1.06 15.09 -17.08
C ASP A 27 1.28 14.27 -18.35
N ASP A 28 0.20 13.99 -19.08
CA ASP A 28 0.19 13.13 -20.27
C ASP A 28 1.15 13.61 -21.37
N GLN A 29 1.40 14.91 -21.48
CA GLN A 29 2.25 15.47 -22.54
C GLN A 29 3.74 15.21 -22.31
N ASN A 30 4.15 15.15 -21.05
CA ASN A 30 5.57 15.09 -20.68
C ASN A 30 5.93 13.83 -19.87
N SER A 31 4.98 12.91 -19.67
CA SER A 31 5.09 11.77 -18.77
C SER A 31 5.64 12.14 -17.39
N LYS A 32 5.33 13.35 -16.93
CA LYS A 32 5.96 13.97 -15.76
C LYS A 32 5.04 13.81 -14.55
N LEU A 33 5.56 13.17 -13.50
CA LEU A 33 4.85 13.05 -12.23
C LEU A 33 4.96 14.34 -11.44
N THR A 34 3.87 14.81 -10.85
CA THR A 34 3.85 16.02 -10.03
C THR A 34 3.09 15.77 -8.74
N ILE A 35 3.72 16.03 -7.59
CA ILE A 35 2.97 16.06 -6.32
C ILE A 35 2.09 17.31 -6.32
N THR A 36 0.76 17.13 -6.28
CA THR A 36 -0.20 18.24 -6.31
C THR A 36 -0.54 18.69 -4.90
N ASP A 37 -0.78 17.74 -4.00
CA ASP A 37 -1.26 18.02 -2.65
C ASP A 37 -0.68 17.04 -1.63
N ILE A 38 -0.39 17.59 -0.44
CA ILE A 38 0.03 16.83 0.74
C ILE A 38 -0.83 17.26 1.92
N PHE A 39 -1.57 16.30 2.47
CA PHE A 39 -2.36 16.47 3.68
C PHE A 39 -1.76 15.61 4.80
N GLY A 40 -0.82 16.16 5.55
CA GLY A 40 -0.21 15.50 6.70
C GLY A 40 -1.03 15.68 7.98
N ASN A 41 -0.92 14.71 8.91
CA ASN A 41 -1.48 14.78 10.26
C ASN A 41 -2.99 15.06 10.34
N LEU A 42 -3.76 14.55 9.37
CA LEU A 42 -5.21 14.55 9.42
C LEU A 42 -5.71 13.81 10.67
N GLY A 43 -6.77 14.33 11.27
CA GLY A 43 -7.41 13.79 12.45
C GLY A 43 -8.70 14.54 12.78
N PRO A 44 -9.32 14.26 13.93
CA PRO A 44 -10.59 14.87 14.30
C PRO A 44 -10.44 16.36 14.58
N THR A 45 -11.52 17.10 14.36
CA THR A 45 -11.72 18.49 14.80
C THR A 45 -12.75 18.53 15.92
N THR A 46 -13.05 19.72 16.44
CA THR A 46 -14.12 19.90 17.45
C THR A 46 -15.50 19.49 16.95
N THR A 47 -15.73 19.57 15.64
CA THR A 47 -17.05 19.34 15.02
C THR A 47 -17.11 18.08 14.15
N GLN A 48 -15.98 17.45 13.85
CA GLN A 48 -15.93 16.36 12.87
C GLN A 48 -15.01 15.23 13.30
N SER A 49 -15.44 14.00 12.99
CA SER A 49 -14.62 12.81 13.12
C SER A 49 -13.42 12.86 12.15
N SER A 50 -12.37 12.09 12.46
CA SER A 50 -11.22 11.97 11.56
C SER A 50 -11.61 11.47 10.18
N ASP A 51 -12.62 10.60 10.10
CA ASP A 51 -13.10 10.04 8.83
C ASP A 51 -13.85 11.07 8.01
N GLN A 52 -14.68 11.90 8.64
CA GLN A 52 -15.38 12.97 7.93
C GLN A 52 -14.41 14.03 7.39
N VAL A 53 -13.35 14.34 8.15
CA VAL A 53 -12.28 15.23 7.68
C VAL A 53 -11.56 14.61 6.47
N LEU A 54 -11.20 13.34 6.54
CA LEU A 54 -10.55 12.62 5.44
C LEU A 54 -11.43 12.55 4.19
N LEU A 55 -12.69 12.13 4.33
CA LEU A 55 -13.64 12.03 3.23
C LEU A 55 -13.90 13.39 2.59
N ARG A 56 -13.96 14.46 3.38
CA ARG A 56 -14.03 15.80 2.82
C ARG A 56 -12.82 16.08 1.94
N VAL A 57 -11.61 15.78 2.41
CA VAL A 57 -10.38 16.04 1.62
C VAL A 57 -10.36 15.21 0.35
N ILE A 58 -10.67 13.91 0.41
CA ILE A 58 -10.71 13.01 -0.75
C ILE A 58 -11.77 13.45 -1.76
N ASN A 59 -12.95 13.86 -1.27
CA ASN A 59 -14.09 14.22 -2.12
C ASN A 59 -14.13 15.72 -2.45
N LYS A 60 -13.11 16.52 -2.10
CA LYS A 60 -13.11 17.97 -2.34
C LYS A 60 -12.68 18.26 -3.77
N ARG A 61 -13.62 18.78 -4.56
CA ARG A 61 -13.50 19.21 -5.98
C ARG A 61 -13.16 18.05 -6.93
N GLY A 62 -13.42 18.24 -8.22
CA GLY A 62 -13.55 17.23 -9.27
C GLY A 62 -12.28 16.45 -9.63
N ASP A 63 -11.30 16.40 -8.72
CA ASP A 63 -9.97 15.80 -8.87
C ASP A 63 -9.80 14.65 -7.85
N HIS A 64 -10.84 13.82 -7.66
CA HIS A 64 -10.67 12.62 -6.84
C HIS A 64 -9.66 11.68 -7.54
N PRO A 65 -8.83 10.96 -6.77
CA PRO A 65 -7.88 10.06 -7.39
C PRO A 65 -8.63 8.96 -8.17
N SER A 66 -8.15 8.64 -9.37
CA SER A 66 -8.63 7.49 -10.14
C SER A 66 -8.26 6.18 -9.43
N ILE A 67 -7.08 6.16 -8.78
CA ILE A 67 -6.61 5.04 -7.95
C ILE A 67 -6.08 5.57 -6.62
N LEU A 68 -6.56 4.99 -5.52
CA LEU A 68 -6.12 5.30 -4.16
C LEU A 68 -5.46 4.07 -3.51
N GLY A 69 -4.15 4.16 -3.31
CA GLY A 69 -3.39 3.18 -2.54
C GLY A 69 -3.57 3.40 -1.04
N ILE A 70 -3.93 2.36 -0.30
CA ILE A 70 -4.21 2.46 1.14
C ILE A 70 -3.27 1.55 1.93
N ASN A 71 -2.55 2.13 2.89
CA ASN A 71 -1.74 1.40 3.88
C ASN A 71 -2.60 0.82 5.01
N ALA A 72 -3.51 -0.10 4.63
CA ALA A 72 -4.29 -0.91 5.55
C ALA A 72 -5.05 -2.01 4.77
N PRO A 73 -5.37 -3.15 5.43
CA PRO A 73 -6.07 -4.26 4.80
C PRO A 73 -7.43 -3.86 4.19
N LEU A 74 -7.57 -4.04 2.87
CA LEU A 74 -8.84 -3.82 2.17
C LEU A 74 -9.80 -5.00 2.29
N SER A 75 -9.32 -6.18 2.66
CA SER A 75 -10.12 -7.37 2.92
C SER A 75 -9.90 -7.89 4.34
N LEU A 76 -10.86 -8.66 4.82
CA LEU A 76 -10.82 -9.28 6.14
C LEU A 76 -10.30 -10.72 6.02
N PRO A 77 -9.78 -11.30 7.12
CA PRO A 77 -9.43 -12.72 7.16
C PRO A 77 -10.59 -13.64 6.76
N PRO A 78 -10.32 -14.77 6.08
CA PRO A 78 -11.37 -15.65 5.55
C PRO A 78 -12.29 -16.22 6.62
N CYS A 79 -11.80 -16.47 7.84
CA CYS A 79 -12.67 -16.93 8.92
C CYS A 79 -13.59 -15.84 9.49
N ILE A 80 -13.29 -14.56 9.28
CA ILE A 80 -14.14 -13.44 9.74
C ILE A 80 -15.31 -13.21 8.80
N THR A 81 -15.13 -13.46 7.50
CA THR A 81 -16.16 -13.32 6.47
C THR A 81 -16.84 -14.65 6.10
N CYS A 82 -16.47 -15.73 6.78
CA CYS A 82 -16.96 -17.08 6.50
C CYS A 82 -18.49 -17.16 6.65
N GLN A 83 -19.16 -17.73 5.64
CA GLN A 83 -20.61 -17.90 5.60
C GLN A 83 -21.06 -19.34 5.88
N LEU A 84 -20.14 -20.24 6.26
CA LEU A 84 -20.49 -21.60 6.60
C LEU A 84 -21.48 -21.62 7.79
N PRO A 85 -22.60 -22.36 7.70
CA PRO A 85 -23.56 -22.45 8.80
C PRO A 85 -22.96 -23.02 10.09
N TRP A 86 -21.97 -23.91 9.94
CA TRP A 86 -21.23 -24.50 11.05
C TRP A 86 -19.74 -24.52 10.71
N CYS A 87 -18.91 -24.07 11.66
CA CYS A 87 -17.46 -24.02 11.49
C CYS A 87 -16.82 -25.34 11.97
N PRO A 88 -16.20 -26.13 11.09
CA PRO A 88 -15.53 -27.38 11.47
C PRO A 88 -14.20 -27.17 12.22
N GLY A 89 -13.74 -25.91 12.34
CA GLY A 89 -12.41 -25.56 12.82
C GLY A 89 -11.37 -25.51 11.68
N HIS A 90 -10.34 -24.67 11.85
CA HIS A 90 -9.38 -24.40 10.77
C HIS A 90 -8.51 -25.61 10.41
N GLU A 91 -8.34 -26.58 11.29
CA GLU A 91 -7.53 -27.79 11.03
C GLU A 91 -8.21 -28.74 10.04
N THR A 92 -9.54 -28.70 9.90
CA THR A 92 -10.33 -29.61 9.03
C THR A 92 -11.15 -28.88 7.97
N CYS A 93 -11.28 -27.55 8.06
CA CYS A 93 -12.03 -26.73 7.12
C CYS A 93 -11.61 -26.94 5.66
N LYS A 94 -12.58 -27.02 4.75
CA LYS A 94 -12.40 -27.26 3.31
C LYS A 94 -12.56 -26.00 2.44
N VAL A 95 -12.66 -24.83 3.06
CA VAL A 95 -12.65 -23.56 2.34
C VAL A 95 -11.28 -23.37 1.69
N ASN A 96 -11.24 -23.06 0.39
CA ASN A 96 -10.04 -22.99 -0.43
C ASN A 96 -8.92 -22.15 0.22
N SER A 97 -9.25 -20.93 0.67
CA SER A 97 -8.28 -20.05 1.34
C SER A 97 -7.67 -20.68 2.61
N ILE A 98 -8.46 -21.46 3.36
CA ILE A 98 -7.99 -22.15 4.57
C ILE A 98 -7.09 -23.34 4.21
N GLU A 99 -7.46 -24.13 3.20
CA GLU A 99 -6.62 -25.23 2.73
C GLU A 99 -5.27 -24.70 2.23
N TRP A 100 -5.29 -23.64 1.41
CA TRP A 100 -4.10 -22.99 0.92
C TRP A 100 -3.21 -22.46 2.05
N MET A 101 -3.80 -21.84 3.09
CA MET A 101 -3.05 -21.33 4.24
C MET A 101 -2.40 -22.46 5.05
N ARG A 102 -3.07 -23.60 5.22
CA ARG A 102 -2.46 -24.79 5.85
C ARG A 102 -1.28 -25.30 5.02
N ASP A 103 -1.44 -25.42 3.72
CA ASP A 103 -0.36 -25.90 2.84
C ASP A 103 0.81 -24.92 2.82
N ALA A 104 0.54 -23.62 2.81
CA ALA A 104 1.55 -22.57 2.93
C ALA A 104 2.31 -22.70 4.25
N TYR A 105 1.62 -22.89 5.38
CA TYR A 105 2.28 -23.12 6.66
C TYR A 105 3.17 -24.37 6.63
N LEU A 106 2.71 -25.49 6.06
CA LEU A 106 3.50 -26.72 5.93
C LEU A 106 4.75 -26.54 5.05
N ARG A 107 4.68 -25.69 4.02
CA ARG A 107 5.88 -25.31 3.25
C ARG A 107 6.84 -24.46 4.07
N LEU A 108 6.32 -23.47 4.81
CA LEU A 108 7.13 -22.57 5.63
C LEU A 108 7.83 -23.28 6.78
N SER A 109 7.15 -24.23 7.45
CA SER A 109 7.71 -24.98 8.59
C SER A 109 8.86 -25.90 8.21
N LYS A 110 8.94 -26.33 6.95
CA LYS A 110 10.09 -27.09 6.42
C LYS A 110 11.33 -26.21 6.26
N ILE A 111 11.15 -24.91 6.04
CA ILE A 111 12.25 -23.94 5.82
C ILE A 111 12.66 -23.30 7.14
N HIS A 112 11.69 -22.93 7.99
CA HIS A 112 11.90 -22.22 9.25
C HIS A 112 11.43 -23.05 10.45
N LYS A 113 12.37 -23.47 11.30
CA LYS A 113 12.10 -24.26 12.52
C LYS A 113 11.11 -23.60 13.49
N ASN A 114 11.06 -22.26 13.50
CA ASN A 114 10.18 -21.48 14.37
C ASN A 114 8.96 -20.89 13.62
N ALA A 115 8.58 -21.48 12.48
CA ALA A 115 7.37 -21.06 11.76
C ALA A 115 6.14 -21.17 12.67
N LYS A 116 5.45 -20.05 12.86
CA LYS A 116 4.21 -20.00 13.65
C LYS A 116 3.07 -20.57 12.83
N LYS A 117 2.19 -21.35 13.50
CA LYS A 117 0.94 -21.80 12.90
C LYS A 117 0.13 -20.58 12.43
N THR A 118 -0.55 -20.76 11.31
CA THR A 118 -1.40 -19.72 10.74
C THR A 118 -2.70 -19.58 11.52
N LEU A 119 -3.16 -18.34 11.68
CA LEU A 119 -4.41 -18.02 12.35
C LEU A 119 -5.36 -17.35 11.34
N PRO A 120 -6.24 -18.11 10.67
CA PRO A 120 -7.07 -17.60 9.57
C PRO A 120 -8.19 -16.65 9.99
N TYR A 121 -8.34 -16.41 11.29
CA TYR A 121 -9.20 -15.37 11.86
C TYR A 121 -8.45 -14.04 12.11
N THR A 122 -7.12 -14.03 12.01
CA THR A 122 -6.29 -12.81 12.08
C THR A 122 -5.48 -12.53 10.83
N GLU A 123 -5.26 -13.54 9.98
CA GLU A 123 -4.37 -13.50 8.83
C GLU A 123 -5.12 -13.93 7.57
N ARG A 124 -4.68 -13.46 6.41
CA ARG A 124 -5.15 -13.86 5.09
C ARG A 124 -4.03 -14.66 4.38
N PRO A 125 -4.34 -15.28 3.23
CA PRO A 125 -3.33 -15.93 2.40
C PRO A 125 -2.14 -15.02 2.03
N ILE A 126 -2.36 -13.72 1.84
CA ILE A 126 -1.31 -12.79 1.39
C ILE A 126 -0.21 -12.59 2.44
N GLU A 127 -0.54 -12.55 3.74
CA GLU A 127 0.48 -12.39 4.77
C GLU A 127 1.41 -13.61 4.80
N LEU A 128 0.86 -14.80 4.59
CA LEU A 128 1.64 -16.04 4.53
C LEU A 128 2.51 -16.08 3.29
N PHE A 129 1.97 -15.67 2.14
CA PHE A 129 2.74 -15.56 0.90
C PHE A 129 3.91 -14.59 1.07
N LEU A 130 3.66 -13.37 1.55
CA LEU A 130 4.69 -12.36 1.72
C LEU A 130 5.78 -12.80 2.71
N ARG A 131 5.44 -13.51 3.80
CA ARG A 131 6.46 -14.07 4.70
C ARG A 131 7.34 -15.14 4.07
N GLN A 132 6.86 -15.83 3.03
CA GLN A 132 7.64 -16.82 2.29
C GLN A 132 8.54 -16.18 1.25
N THR A 133 8.09 -15.09 0.62
CA THR A 133 8.77 -14.49 -0.53
C THR A 133 9.58 -13.24 -0.18
N SER A 134 9.29 -12.59 0.94
CA SER A 134 9.99 -11.39 1.40
C SER A 134 11.08 -11.72 2.42
N PRO A 135 12.05 -10.82 2.63
CA PRO A 135 13.05 -10.99 3.68
C PRO A 135 12.41 -11.15 5.07
N PHE A 136 13.00 -11.99 5.91
CA PHE A 136 12.45 -12.31 7.24
C PHE A 136 12.29 -11.09 8.17
N TRP A 137 13.07 -10.02 7.96
CA TRP A 137 12.99 -8.79 8.75
C TRP A 137 11.86 -7.86 8.32
N LEU A 138 11.21 -8.13 7.18
CA LEU A 138 10.03 -7.41 6.75
C LEU A 138 8.85 -7.89 7.61
N ASP A 139 8.52 -7.11 8.63
CA ASP A 139 7.37 -7.44 9.51
C ASP A 139 6.06 -7.36 8.71
N ILE A 140 5.43 -8.53 8.51
CA ILE A 140 4.14 -8.68 7.82
C ILE A 140 3.06 -8.91 8.89
N PRO A 141 2.36 -7.86 9.33
CA PRO A 141 1.35 -7.99 10.36
C PRO A 141 0.09 -8.67 9.80
N GLY A 142 -0.59 -9.46 10.64
CA GLY A 142 -1.89 -10.02 10.29
C GLY A 142 -2.95 -8.93 10.11
N ALA A 143 -3.81 -9.06 9.09
CA ALA A 143 -4.86 -8.10 8.79
C ALA A 143 -5.82 -7.81 9.95
N TYR A 144 -5.97 -8.73 10.90
CA TYR A 144 -6.78 -8.53 12.12
C TYR A 144 -5.96 -8.75 13.40
N GLY A 145 -4.65 -8.52 13.33
CA GLY A 145 -3.77 -8.49 14.50
C GLY A 145 -4.00 -7.26 15.38
N ALA A 146 -3.42 -7.24 16.59
CA ALA A 146 -3.70 -6.24 17.62
C ALA A 146 -3.56 -4.77 17.16
N ASN A 147 -2.55 -4.47 16.33
CA ASN A 147 -2.27 -3.09 15.87
C ASN A 147 -2.99 -2.73 14.57
N ILE A 148 -3.27 -3.71 13.71
CA ILE A 148 -3.83 -3.49 12.37
C ILE A 148 -5.35 -3.61 12.37
N SER A 149 -5.95 -4.40 13.26
CA SER A 149 -7.41 -4.60 13.30
C SER A 149 -8.24 -3.31 13.36
N PRO A 150 -7.85 -2.24 14.11
CA PRO A 150 -8.62 -0.99 14.09
C PRO A 150 -8.53 -0.29 12.73
N LEU A 151 -7.40 -0.41 12.03
CA LEU A 151 -7.21 0.16 10.69
C LEU A 151 -8.02 -0.61 9.67
N SER A 152 -8.03 -1.94 9.74
CA SER A 152 -8.86 -2.79 8.88
C SER A 152 -10.34 -2.49 9.03
N ALA A 153 -10.85 -2.38 10.26
CA ALA A 153 -12.23 -1.98 10.53
C ALA A 153 -12.54 -0.58 9.96
N ARG A 154 -11.62 0.38 10.17
CA ARG A 154 -11.76 1.75 9.66
C ARG A 154 -11.78 1.79 8.12
N VAL A 155 -10.94 1.01 7.45
CA VAL A 155 -10.98 0.84 5.99
C VAL A 155 -12.31 0.25 5.53
N GLN A 156 -12.83 -0.79 6.18
CA GLN A 156 -14.13 -1.36 5.80
C GLN A 156 -15.28 -0.34 5.91
N TYR A 157 -15.17 0.65 6.80
CA TYR A 157 -16.08 1.79 6.85
C TYR A 157 -15.81 2.76 5.69
N LEU A 158 -14.56 3.21 5.52
CA LEU A 158 -14.18 4.19 4.49
C LEU A 158 -14.47 3.70 3.06
N LYS A 159 -14.26 2.41 2.76
CA LYS A 159 -14.58 1.79 1.47
C LYS A 159 -16.03 2.02 1.02
N ARG A 160 -16.96 2.20 1.95
CA ARG A 160 -18.38 2.44 1.66
C ARG A 160 -18.71 3.92 1.41
N HIS A 161 -17.77 4.81 1.70
CA HIS A 161 -17.98 6.26 1.69
C HIS A 161 -17.04 7.00 0.71
N ILE A 162 -15.95 6.35 0.29
CA ILE A 162 -15.15 6.79 -0.86
C ILE A 162 -15.96 6.51 -2.13
N THR A 163 -15.90 7.43 -3.10
CA THR A 163 -16.63 7.30 -4.38
C THR A 163 -16.34 5.99 -5.09
N THR A 164 -17.34 5.43 -5.77
CA THR A 164 -17.22 4.22 -6.59
C THR A 164 -16.32 4.42 -7.82
N GLU A 165 -16.05 5.66 -8.19
CA GLU A 165 -15.15 6.02 -9.30
C GLU A 165 -13.67 5.87 -8.95
N THR A 166 -13.33 5.86 -7.65
CA THR A 166 -11.96 5.65 -7.18
C THR A 166 -11.70 4.16 -6.98
N LYS A 167 -10.74 3.61 -7.73
CA LYS A 167 -10.27 2.25 -7.51
C LYS A 167 -9.38 2.19 -6.27
N LEU A 168 -9.72 1.32 -5.33
CA LEU A 168 -8.94 1.12 -4.11
C LEU A 168 -7.96 -0.04 -4.29
N ILE A 169 -6.70 0.18 -3.93
CA ILE A 169 -5.69 -0.88 -3.84
C ILE A 169 -5.05 -0.90 -2.45
N GLU A 170 -4.74 -2.09 -1.97
CA GLU A 170 -4.01 -2.27 -0.73
C GLU A 170 -2.51 -2.11 -1.00
N VAL A 171 -1.81 -1.37 -0.15
CA VAL A 171 -0.37 -1.17 -0.27
C VAL A 171 0.31 -1.44 1.07
N LEU A 172 1.45 -2.11 1.04
CA LEU A 172 2.37 -2.18 2.17
C LEU A 172 3.58 -1.30 1.86
N PRO A 173 3.67 -0.05 2.38
CA PRO A 173 4.73 0.88 1.97
C PRO A 173 6.14 0.36 2.13
N ARG A 174 6.41 -0.41 3.20
CA ARG A 174 7.73 -1.02 3.42
C ARG A 174 8.10 -2.01 2.29
N LEU A 175 7.12 -2.70 1.71
CA LEU A 175 7.33 -3.60 0.58
C LEU A 175 7.56 -2.81 -0.72
N THR A 176 6.82 -1.72 -0.95
CA THR A 176 7.09 -0.79 -2.07
C THR A 176 8.51 -0.24 -2.00
N TYR A 177 8.95 0.23 -0.82
CA TYR A 177 10.30 0.71 -0.62
C TYR A 177 11.31 -0.38 -0.96
N TYR A 178 11.13 -1.58 -0.39
CA TYR A 178 12.04 -2.71 -0.60
C TYR A 178 12.17 -3.10 -2.08
N ALA A 179 11.05 -3.17 -2.80
CA ALA A 179 11.03 -3.53 -4.22
C ALA A 179 11.73 -2.48 -5.11
N LEU A 180 11.57 -1.19 -4.78
CA LEU A 180 12.17 -0.11 -5.55
C LEU A 180 13.61 0.20 -5.17
N ALA A 181 14.07 -0.16 -3.96
CA ALA A 181 15.40 0.19 -3.47
C ALA A 181 16.55 -0.20 -4.44
N PRO A 182 16.64 -1.43 -4.99
CA PRO A 182 17.68 -1.76 -5.95
C PRO A 182 17.63 -0.89 -7.21
N THR A 183 16.41 -0.58 -7.67
CA THR A 183 16.18 0.25 -8.85
C THR A 183 16.59 1.70 -8.59
N LEU A 184 16.63 2.14 -7.34
CA LEU A 184 17.04 3.49 -6.96
C LEU A 184 18.50 3.55 -6.50
N ASP A 185 19.30 2.51 -6.76
CA ASP A 185 20.68 2.39 -6.29
C ASP A 185 20.81 2.49 -4.75
N LEU A 186 19.79 2.00 -4.04
CA LEU A 186 19.74 1.93 -2.58
C LEU A 186 19.83 0.49 -2.10
N SER A 187 20.43 0.28 -0.92
CA SER A 187 20.40 -1.03 -0.26
C SER A 187 18.98 -1.38 0.16
N ASN A 188 18.52 -2.59 -0.16
CA ASN A 188 17.23 -3.11 0.30
C ASN A 188 17.06 -3.05 1.83
N GLU A 189 18.16 -3.16 2.58
CA GLU A 189 18.13 -3.09 4.05
C GLU A 189 17.69 -1.71 4.56
N SER A 190 17.84 -0.64 3.76
CA SER A 190 17.35 0.69 4.14
C SER A 190 15.83 0.75 4.33
N ALA A 191 15.08 -0.18 3.74
CA ALA A 191 13.65 -0.36 3.99
C ALA A 191 13.34 -0.72 5.46
N ARG A 192 14.32 -1.26 6.20
CA ARG A 192 14.20 -1.53 7.64
C ARG A 192 14.15 -0.24 8.44
N TYR A 193 14.92 0.77 8.03
CA TYR A 193 15.29 1.90 8.87
C TYR A 193 14.56 3.21 8.54
N TYR A 194 13.85 3.33 7.41
CA TYR A 194 13.24 4.61 7.01
C TYR A 194 12.18 5.17 7.97
N LYS A 195 11.66 4.33 8.88
CA LYS A 195 10.70 4.72 9.93
C LYS A 195 11.35 5.01 11.28
N GLU A 196 12.65 4.79 11.43
CA GLU A 196 13.34 4.99 12.70
C GLU A 196 13.44 6.48 13.06
N PRO A 197 13.33 6.85 14.35
CA PRO A 197 13.34 8.26 14.75
C PRO A 197 14.65 9.00 14.45
N GLU A 198 15.78 8.32 14.61
CA GLU A 198 17.12 8.94 14.51
C GLU A 198 17.51 9.16 13.04
N ASP A 199 17.66 8.07 12.28
CA ASP A 199 18.19 8.12 10.91
C ASP A 199 17.11 8.01 9.81
N GLY A 200 15.86 7.76 10.17
CA GLY A 200 14.80 7.46 9.20
C GLY A 200 14.56 8.58 8.18
N SER A 201 14.75 9.85 8.57
CA SER A 201 14.62 10.99 7.65
C SER A 201 15.68 11.00 6.54
N SER A 202 16.90 10.52 6.84
CA SER A 202 17.99 10.40 5.87
C SER A 202 17.66 9.36 4.80
N TYR A 203 17.18 8.19 5.20
CA TYR A 203 16.75 7.14 4.26
C TYR A 203 15.56 7.57 3.38
N ARG A 204 14.61 8.32 3.95
CA ARG A 204 13.49 8.90 3.19
C ARG A 204 13.94 9.94 2.19
N SER A 205 14.90 10.80 2.58
CA SER A 205 15.48 11.83 1.72
C SER A 205 16.24 11.22 0.54
N LYS A 206 17.09 10.21 0.81
CA LYS A 206 17.82 9.47 -0.23
C LYS A 206 16.86 8.78 -1.21
N PHE A 207 15.83 8.12 -0.70
CA PHE A 207 14.79 7.50 -1.53
C PHE A 207 14.08 8.52 -2.41
N LEU A 208 13.58 9.61 -1.81
CA LEU A 208 12.83 10.63 -2.54
C LEU A 208 13.70 11.31 -3.61
N GLN A 209 14.97 11.59 -3.32
CA GLN A 209 15.90 12.19 -4.28
C GLN A 209 16.18 11.24 -5.45
N SER A 210 16.51 9.98 -5.16
CA SER A 210 16.78 8.98 -6.20
C SER A 210 15.54 8.72 -7.05
N PHE A 211 14.36 8.64 -6.43
CA PHE A 211 13.09 8.51 -7.15
C PHE A 211 12.80 9.73 -8.02
N LYS A 212 13.08 10.93 -7.50
CA LYS A 212 12.88 12.19 -8.22
C LYS A 212 13.70 12.26 -9.51
N GLU A 213 14.98 11.91 -9.41
CA GLU A 213 15.90 11.89 -10.56
C GLU A 213 15.49 10.82 -11.57
N LYS A 214 15.17 9.62 -11.08
CA LYS A 214 14.89 8.46 -11.94
C LYS A 214 13.54 8.53 -12.67
N TYR A 215 12.49 8.98 -11.99
CA TYR A 215 11.12 8.99 -12.51
C TYR A 215 10.60 10.40 -12.84
N SER A 216 11.50 11.39 -12.95
CA SER A 216 11.16 12.77 -13.29
C SER A 216 10.07 13.40 -12.41
N LEU A 217 10.07 13.09 -11.11
CA LEU A 217 9.09 13.63 -10.17
C LEU A 217 9.31 15.13 -9.95
N PHE A 218 8.27 15.92 -10.10
CA PHE A 218 8.26 17.30 -9.67
C PHE A 218 7.68 17.43 -8.27
N ILE A 219 8.50 18.00 -7.38
CA ILE A 219 8.16 18.28 -6.00
C ILE A 219 8.89 19.55 -5.57
N ASN A 220 8.17 20.44 -4.90
CA ASN A 220 8.75 21.68 -4.38
C ASN A 220 9.54 21.41 -3.08
N LYS A 221 10.40 22.36 -2.69
CA LYS A 221 11.30 22.20 -1.54
C LYS A 221 10.54 21.98 -0.22
N ARG A 222 9.41 22.68 -0.01
CA ARG A 222 8.59 22.55 1.20
C ARG A 222 8.00 21.15 1.33
N ASP A 223 7.55 20.57 0.23
CA ASP A 223 6.94 19.24 0.20
C ASP A 223 7.97 18.14 0.41
N ILE A 224 9.22 18.33 -0.06
CA ILE A 224 10.34 17.44 0.27
C ILE A 224 10.51 17.34 1.79
N GLU A 225 10.51 18.46 2.51
CA GLU A 225 10.65 18.47 3.97
C GLU A 225 9.46 17.77 4.65
N LEU A 226 8.23 18.02 4.20
CA LEU A 226 7.03 17.37 4.76
C LEU A 226 7.06 15.85 4.60
N ILE A 227 7.45 15.36 3.42
CA ILE A 227 7.54 13.92 3.13
C ILE A 227 8.69 13.28 3.92
N THR A 228 9.87 13.91 3.95
CA THR A 228 11.06 13.29 4.53
C THR A 228 11.11 13.38 6.05
N LEU A 229 10.43 14.35 6.68
CA LEU A 229 10.38 14.46 8.14
C LEU A 229 9.25 13.63 8.76
N ASN A 230 8.10 13.47 8.11
CA ASN A 230 6.93 12.76 8.66
C ASN A 230 6.77 11.32 8.09
N PRO A 231 6.96 10.25 8.90
CA PRO A 231 6.91 8.88 8.37
C PRO A 231 5.54 8.48 7.79
N PRO A 232 4.39 8.83 8.41
CA PRO A 232 3.08 8.65 7.79
C PRO A 232 2.93 9.36 6.43
N THR A 233 3.47 10.57 6.26
CA THR A 233 3.44 11.26 4.95
C THR A 233 4.29 10.52 3.92
N PHE A 234 5.45 9.99 4.31
CA PHE A 234 6.27 9.17 3.43
C PHE A 234 5.60 7.85 3.04
N ASP A 235 4.92 7.18 3.97
CA ASP A 235 4.10 6.00 3.68
C ASP A 235 2.98 6.30 2.68
N ALA A 236 2.33 7.46 2.84
CA ALA A 236 1.31 7.95 1.91
C ALA A 236 1.91 8.22 0.52
N PHE A 237 3.10 8.81 0.43
CA PHE A 237 3.83 8.98 -0.82
C PHE A 237 4.14 7.62 -1.49
N LEU A 238 4.65 6.65 -0.74
CA LEU A 238 4.91 5.29 -1.25
C LEU A 238 3.62 4.60 -1.74
N ALA A 239 2.49 4.82 -1.06
CA ALA A 239 1.20 4.32 -1.51
C ALA A 239 0.73 5.00 -2.81
N ALA A 240 0.98 6.30 -2.98
CA ALA A 240 0.61 7.05 -4.17
C ALA A 240 1.41 6.61 -5.40
N ILE A 241 2.73 6.44 -5.28
CA ILE A 241 3.56 5.91 -6.38
C ILE A 241 3.20 4.46 -6.71
N THR A 242 2.77 3.67 -5.72
CA THR A 242 2.29 2.29 -5.98
C THR A 242 0.99 2.31 -6.78
N ALA A 243 0.09 3.26 -6.51
CA ALA A 243 -1.13 3.47 -7.31
C ALA A 243 -0.81 3.83 -8.77
N HIS A 244 0.19 4.69 -8.99
CA HIS A 244 0.72 4.98 -10.33
C HIS A 244 1.29 3.73 -11.02
N PHE A 245 2.18 2.99 -10.37
CA PHE A 245 2.72 1.75 -10.94
C PHE A 245 1.65 0.69 -11.21
N PHE A 246 0.60 0.63 -10.38
CA PHE A 246 -0.54 -0.24 -10.62
C PHE A 246 -1.32 0.16 -11.88
N HIS A 247 -1.55 1.46 -12.09
CA HIS A 247 -2.16 1.97 -13.32
C HIS A 247 -1.36 1.55 -14.56
N LEU A 248 -0.02 1.59 -14.48
CA LEU A 248 0.88 1.15 -15.54
C LEU A 248 0.99 -0.38 -15.72
N GLY A 249 0.34 -1.20 -14.89
CA GLY A 249 0.50 -2.67 -14.93
C GLY A 249 1.85 -3.17 -14.43
N LEU A 250 2.53 -2.36 -13.60
CA LEU A 250 3.88 -2.61 -13.08
C LEU A 250 3.91 -3.12 -11.63
N CYS A 251 2.75 -3.36 -11.00
CA CYS A 251 2.69 -4.13 -9.75
C CYS A 251 2.84 -5.63 -10.00
N GLU A 252 3.35 -6.35 -8.98
CA GLU A 252 3.32 -7.82 -8.96
C GLU A 252 1.89 -8.35 -8.98
N ALA A 253 1.71 -9.48 -9.66
CA ALA A 253 0.45 -10.20 -9.77
C ALA A 253 0.41 -11.38 -8.77
N PRO A 254 -0.79 -11.78 -8.32
CA PRO A 254 -0.94 -13.00 -7.53
C PRO A 254 -0.44 -14.21 -8.31
N PRO A 255 0.21 -15.19 -7.66
CA PRO A 255 0.61 -16.42 -8.34
C PRO A 255 -0.64 -17.20 -8.80
N ALA A 256 -0.50 -18.02 -9.84
CA ALA A 256 -1.64 -18.73 -10.47
C ALA A 256 -2.50 -19.57 -9.52
N ASN A 257 -1.92 -20.08 -8.44
CA ASN A 257 -2.60 -20.91 -7.43
C ASN A 257 -2.93 -20.15 -6.14
N PHE A 258 -3.02 -18.82 -6.18
CA PHE A 258 -3.41 -18.01 -5.03
C PHE A 258 -4.93 -18.10 -4.84
N PRO A 259 -5.44 -18.35 -3.61
CA PRO A 259 -6.88 -18.37 -3.34
C PRO A 259 -7.46 -16.97 -3.54
N ASP A 260 -8.78 -16.88 -3.78
CA ASP A 260 -9.54 -15.68 -4.17
C ASP A 260 -8.85 -14.32 -3.90
N TYR A 261 -8.78 -13.50 -4.96
CA TYR A 261 -8.02 -12.24 -5.06
C TYR A 261 -8.40 -11.14 -4.05
N GLU A 262 -9.37 -11.38 -3.17
CA GLU A 262 -9.83 -10.43 -2.16
C GLU A 262 -8.77 -10.21 -1.07
N GLY A 263 -7.75 -9.43 -1.37
CA GLY A 263 -6.72 -9.04 -0.40
C GLY A 263 -5.30 -9.01 -0.92
N TRP A 264 -5.08 -9.02 -2.25
CA TRP A 264 -3.74 -8.83 -2.76
C TRP A 264 -3.17 -7.47 -2.37
N VAL A 265 -1.95 -7.46 -1.85
CA VAL A 265 -1.17 -6.26 -1.56
C VAL A 265 -0.45 -5.87 -2.84
N CYS A 266 -0.70 -4.67 -3.36
CA CYS A 266 0.03 -4.13 -4.51
C CYS A 266 1.41 -3.66 -4.06
N TYR A 267 2.42 -4.02 -4.83
CA TYR A 267 3.76 -3.50 -4.74
C TYR A 267 4.41 -3.61 -6.14
N PRO A 268 5.35 -2.72 -6.49
CA PRO A 268 6.01 -2.75 -7.79
C PRO A 268 6.77 -4.06 -8.02
N LYS A 269 6.87 -4.48 -9.28
CA LYS A 269 7.78 -5.54 -9.70
C LYS A 269 9.23 -5.14 -9.38
N ASN A 270 10.11 -6.13 -9.29
CA ASN A 270 11.54 -5.85 -9.26
C ASN A 270 12.02 -5.45 -10.67
N ASN A 271 13.03 -4.56 -10.75
CA ASN A 271 13.67 -4.12 -12.00
C ASN A 271 12.67 -3.53 -13.03
N ILE A 272 11.89 -2.54 -12.62
CA ILE A 272 10.81 -1.96 -13.45
C ILE A 272 11.29 -0.99 -14.54
N ASP A 273 12.57 -0.64 -14.61
CA ASP A 273 13.08 0.44 -15.47
C ASP A 273 12.68 0.32 -16.94
N HIS A 274 13.01 -0.81 -17.57
CA HIS A 274 12.70 -1.05 -18.97
C HIS A 274 11.19 -1.10 -19.24
N LEU A 275 10.42 -1.56 -18.26
CA LEU A 275 8.96 -1.62 -18.36
C LEU A 275 8.34 -0.22 -18.18
N TYR A 276 8.93 0.63 -17.34
CA TYR A 276 8.46 1.98 -17.07
C TYR A 276 8.63 2.90 -18.28
N GLU A 277 9.79 2.87 -18.93
CA GLU A 277 10.03 3.64 -20.16
C GLU A 277 9.02 3.25 -21.25
N THR A 278 8.83 1.94 -21.46
CA THR A 278 7.88 1.42 -22.46
C THR A 278 6.44 1.83 -22.16
N ALA A 279 6.01 1.73 -20.89
CA ALA A 279 4.66 2.09 -20.47
C ALA A 279 4.40 3.60 -20.57
N SER A 280 5.39 4.43 -20.20
CA SER A 280 5.30 5.90 -20.23
C SER A 280 5.20 6.42 -21.67
N VAL A 281 6.00 5.85 -22.58
CA VAL A 281 5.93 6.18 -24.02
C VAL A 281 4.57 5.81 -24.61
N LYS A 282 4.01 4.64 -24.23
CA LYS A 282 2.71 4.20 -24.72
C LYS A 282 1.59 5.19 -24.34
N ILE A 283 1.58 5.67 -23.10
CA ILE A 283 0.60 6.68 -22.65
C ILE A 283 0.77 7.98 -23.42
N ALA A 284 2.01 8.46 -23.62
CA ALA A 284 2.25 9.68 -24.37
C ALA A 284 1.79 9.60 -25.84
N ILE A 285 1.81 8.40 -26.44
CA ILE A 285 1.30 8.17 -27.81
C ILE A 285 -0.24 8.10 -27.81
N GLU A 286 -0.85 7.46 -26.83
CA GLU A 286 -2.32 7.31 -26.75
C GLU A 286 -3.04 8.64 -26.41
N SER A 287 -2.32 9.61 -25.84
CA SER A 287 -2.84 10.94 -25.47
C SER A 287 -2.65 12.03 -26.55
N ASN A 288 -2.04 11.72 -27.70
CA ASN A 288 -1.89 12.62 -28.87
C ASN A 288 -2.88 12.26 -29.98
#